data_AF-A0A1D2M0X3-F1
#
_entry.id   AF-A0A1D2M0X3-F1
#
_cell.length_a   1.000
_cell.length_b   1.000
_cell.length_c   1.000
_cell.angle_alpha   90.00
_cell.angle_beta   90.00
_cell.angle_gamma   90.00
#
_symmetry.space_group_name_H-M   'P 1'
#
loop_
_entity.id
_entity.type
_entity.pdbx_description
1 polymer ?
#
loop_
_entity_poly.entity_id
_entity_poly.type
_entity_poly.pdbx_seq_one_letter_code
_entity_poly.pdbx_strand_id
1 'polypeptide(L)'
;MTNIKHKMGLDLNSPVGLLKLGTVILGLTCFVTSFVGYFNNSDFAYPDPDYFYGPTEEERCKDNSPPTSCPHPWLATISIIIICIAFCLSFIMLIVLLFIDIDGPCKTIDAIGHIIAGILMILAAIFLFVYATEHYKYRKALDRGNKRTEQREFPTGFIITGIFCLVDGIIYIVAGVFIFKG
;
A
#
# COMPACT_ATOMS: atom_id res chain seq x y z
N MET A 1 -19.13 -44.08 9.97
CA MET A 1 -18.03 -43.11 9.74
C MET A 1 -18.56 -42.02 8.83
N THR A 2 -19.12 -40.97 9.41
CA THR A 2 -19.56 -39.77 8.68
C THR A 2 -18.32 -38.91 8.43
N ASN A 3 -17.97 -38.77 7.16
CA ASN A 3 -16.93 -37.88 6.69
C ASN A 3 -17.40 -36.44 6.99
N ILE A 4 -16.86 -35.83 8.05
CA ILE A 4 -17.12 -34.42 8.39
C ILE A 4 -16.39 -33.61 7.32
N LYS A 5 -17.10 -33.28 6.24
CA LYS A 5 -16.71 -32.23 5.31
C LYS A 5 -16.40 -30.99 6.14
N HIS A 6 -15.12 -30.63 6.20
CA HIS A 6 -14.68 -29.37 6.80
C HIS A 6 -15.40 -28.23 6.08
N LYS A 7 -16.36 -27.62 6.76
CA LYS A 7 -16.93 -26.32 6.39
C LYS A 7 -15.79 -25.30 6.39
N MET A 8 -15.59 -24.60 5.28
CA MET A 8 -14.61 -23.51 5.16
C MET A 8 -15.24 -22.16 5.52
N GLY A 9 -16.07 -22.10 6.57
CA GLY A 9 -16.17 -20.89 7.39
C GLY A 9 -14.80 -20.58 7.98
N LEU A 10 -14.51 -19.31 8.30
CA LEU A 10 -13.21 -18.85 8.79
C LEU A 10 -12.73 -19.68 10.01
N ASP A 11 -12.01 -20.78 9.77
CA ASP A 11 -11.42 -21.61 10.80
C ASP A 11 -10.05 -21.04 11.14
N LEU A 12 -10.00 -20.30 12.25
CA LEU A 12 -8.78 -19.68 12.78
C LEU A 12 -7.73 -20.70 13.26
N ASN A 13 -8.10 -21.98 13.37
CA ASN A 13 -7.15 -23.06 13.63
C ASN A 13 -6.53 -23.63 12.35
N SER A 14 -7.06 -23.25 11.18
CA SER A 14 -6.51 -23.64 9.89
C SER A 14 -5.44 -22.63 9.42
N PRO A 15 -4.36 -23.10 8.75
CA PRO A 15 -3.33 -22.22 8.22
C PRO A 15 -3.88 -21.23 7.17
N VAL A 16 -4.94 -21.61 6.45
CA VAL A 16 -5.60 -20.75 5.45
C VAL A 16 -6.40 -19.64 6.13
N GLY A 17 -7.13 -19.95 7.20
CA GLY A 17 -7.86 -18.95 7.99
C GLY A 17 -6.92 -17.93 8.65
N LEU A 18 -5.79 -18.39 9.18
CA LEU A 18 -4.74 -17.52 9.72
C LEU A 18 -4.12 -16.61 8.66
N LEU A 19 -3.86 -17.13 7.44
CA LEU A 19 -3.32 -16.29 6.36
C LEU A 19 -4.31 -15.20 5.94
N LYS A 20 -5.60 -15.53 5.83
CA LYS A 20 -6.65 -14.55 5.49
C LYS A 20 -6.82 -13.48 6.56
N LEU A 21 -6.73 -13.86 7.84
CA LEU A 21 -6.74 -12.87 8.91
C LEU A 21 -5.48 -12.00 8.86
N GLY A 22 -4.33 -12.61 8.59
CA GLY A 22 -3.04 -11.92 8.44
C GLY A 22 -3.04 -10.86 7.35
N THR A 23 -3.57 -11.17 6.16
CA THR A 23 -3.67 -10.21 5.03
C THR A 23 -4.58 -9.02 5.35
N VAL A 24 -5.63 -9.22 6.15
CA VAL A 24 -6.52 -8.12 6.57
C VAL A 24 -5.84 -7.22 7.61
N ILE A 25 -5.16 -7.80 8.61
CA ILE A 25 -4.44 -7.03 9.64
C ILE A 25 -3.28 -6.24 9.01
N LEU A 26 -2.52 -6.87 8.11
CA LEU A 26 -1.42 -6.21 7.40
C LEU A 26 -1.93 -5.17 6.41
N GLY A 27 -3.03 -5.45 5.70
CA GLY A 27 -3.70 -4.48 4.84
C GLY A 27 -4.19 -3.25 5.62
N LEU A 28 -4.77 -3.44 6.81
CA LEU A 28 -5.15 -2.35 7.70
C LEU A 28 -3.93 -1.53 8.13
N THR A 29 -2.82 -2.21 8.45
CA THR A 29 -1.57 -1.54 8.84
C THR A 29 -1.01 -0.74 7.66
N CYS A 30 -1.02 -1.28 6.43
CA CYS A 30 -0.64 -0.57 5.21
C CYS A 30 -1.53 0.66 4.99
N PHE A 31 -2.85 0.51 5.15
CA PHE A 31 -3.81 1.60 5.00
C PHE A 31 -3.55 2.72 6.00
N VAL A 32 -3.43 2.40 7.30
CA VAL A 32 -3.18 3.40 8.34
C VAL A 32 -1.84 4.09 8.15
N THR A 33 -0.77 3.34 7.88
CA THR A 33 0.58 3.92 7.66
C THR A 33 0.64 4.78 6.40
N SER A 34 -0.07 4.39 5.34
CA SER A 34 -0.22 5.20 4.12
C SER A 34 -0.98 6.49 4.39
N PHE A 35 -2.08 6.41 5.15
CA PHE A 35 -2.90 7.57 5.49
C PHE A 35 -2.11 8.54 6.38
N VAL A 36 -1.51 8.05 7.47
CA VAL A 36 -0.65 8.84 8.35
C VAL A 36 0.54 9.42 7.57
N GLY A 37 1.17 8.64 6.69
CA GLY A 37 2.24 9.11 5.82
C GLY A 37 1.78 10.22 4.86
N TYR A 38 0.60 10.09 4.27
CA TYR A 38 0.02 11.07 3.37
C TYR A 38 -0.34 12.37 4.09
N PHE A 39 -0.99 12.29 5.27
CA PHE A 39 -1.40 13.46 6.05
C PHE A 39 -0.23 14.13 6.78
N ASN A 40 0.74 13.38 7.28
CA ASN A 40 1.92 13.99 7.92
C ASN A 40 2.89 14.60 6.89
N ASN A 41 2.85 14.13 5.64
CA ASN A 41 3.59 14.74 4.53
C ASN A 41 2.67 15.60 3.64
N SER A 42 1.47 16.00 4.12
CA SER A 42 0.47 16.69 3.29
C SER A 42 0.89 18.10 2.89
N ASP A 43 1.93 18.67 3.49
CA ASP A 43 2.63 19.86 2.97
C ASP A 43 3.05 19.68 1.49
N PHE A 44 3.10 18.44 0.98
CA PHE A 44 3.37 18.08 -0.41
C PHE A 44 2.14 17.67 -1.24
N ALA A 45 1.01 17.34 -0.61
CA ALA A 45 -0.14 16.72 -1.27
C ALA A 45 -1.39 17.61 -1.30
N TYR A 46 -1.51 18.56 -0.38
CA TYR A 46 -2.51 19.62 -0.42
C TYR A 46 -1.78 20.96 -0.20
N PRO A 47 -1.93 21.94 -1.11
CA PRO A 47 -1.51 23.29 -0.79
C PRO A 47 -2.29 23.71 0.46
N ASP A 48 -1.57 24.22 1.45
CA ASP A 48 -2.12 24.93 2.60
C ASP A 48 -3.34 25.76 2.15
N PRO A 49 -4.51 25.68 2.81
CA PRO A 49 -5.66 26.48 2.41
C PRO A 49 -5.40 27.99 2.49
N ASP A 50 -4.41 28.42 3.29
CA ASP A 50 -3.92 29.81 3.34
C ASP A 50 -2.84 30.13 2.27
N TYR A 51 -2.38 29.12 1.51
CA TYR A 51 -1.45 29.20 0.36
C TYR A 51 -2.12 28.80 -0.98
N PHE A 52 -3.41 29.07 -1.15
CA PHE A 52 -4.17 28.74 -2.37
C PHE A 52 -3.66 29.41 -3.68
N TYR A 53 -2.58 30.19 -3.61
CA TYR A 53 -1.91 30.86 -4.73
C TYR A 53 -0.38 30.61 -4.79
N GLY A 54 0.15 29.63 -4.05
CA GLY A 54 1.57 29.28 -4.09
C GLY A 54 1.86 28.17 -5.10
N PRO A 55 2.98 28.21 -5.87
CA PRO A 55 3.35 27.12 -6.74
C PRO A 55 3.67 25.86 -5.93
N THR A 56 3.16 24.72 -6.40
CA THR A 56 3.45 23.38 -5.88
C THR A 56 4.96 23.11 -5.89
N GLU A 57 5.45 22.17 -5.07
CA GLU A 57 6.86 21.75 -5.12
C GLU A 57 7.27 21.25 -6.51
N GLU A 58 6.34 20.67 -7.29
CA GLU A 58 6.57 20.31 -8.70
C GLU A 58 6.76 21.56 -9.59
N GLU A 59 5.94 22.59 -9.42
CA GLU A 59 6.09 23.88 -10.13
C GLU A 59 7.37 24.61 -9.71
N ARG A 60 7.70 24.64 -8.41
CA ARG A 60 8.98 25.17 -7.92
C ARG A 60 10.16 24.38 -8.46
N CYS A 61 10.01 23.08 -8.62
CA CYS A 61 11.03 22.23 -9.24
C CYS A 61 11.19 22.58 -10.73
N LYS A 62 10.10 22.78 -11.48
CA LYS A 62 10.16 23.17 -12.90
C LYS A 62 10.78 24.55 -13.13
N ASP A 63 10.52 25.52 -12.26
CA ASP A 63 11.05 26.88 -12.37
C ASP A 63 12.53 26.96 -11.98
N ASN A 64 12.95 26.18 -10.98
CA ASN A 64 14.34 26.16 -10.50
C ASN A 64 15.18 25.09 -11.22
N SER A 65 15.25 25.12 -12.55
CA SER A 65 16.18 24.33 -13.41
C SER A 65 16.85 23.15 -12.69
N PRO A 66 16.11 22.08 -12.36
CA PRO A 66 16.52 21.17 -11.31
C PRO A 66 17.49 20.16 -11.90
N PRO A 67 18.56 19.79 -11.17
CA PRO A 67 19.40 18.70 -11.59
C PRO A 67 18.61 17.40 -11.41
N THR A 68 18.22 16.77 -12.51
CA THR A 68 17.99 15.32 -12.68
C THR A 68 16.58 14.69 -12.56
N SER A 69 15.63 15.11 -11.72
CA SER A 69 14.19 14.70 -11.81
C SER A 69 13.32 15.30 -10.70
N CYS A 70 12.10 15.73 -11.01
CA CYS A 70 11.13 16.19 -10.00
C CYS A 70 10.30 15.01 -9.47
N PRO A 71 10.04 14.92 -8.15
CA PRO A 71 9.18 13.88 -7.61
C PRO A 71 7.75 14.05 -8.11
N HIS A 72 7.15 12.96 -8.58
CA HIS A 72 5.80 12.95 -9.11
C HIS A 72 4.76 12.57 -8.04
N PRO A 73 4.01 13.52 -7.46
CA PRO A 73 3.08 13.24 -6.35
C PRO A 73 1.95 12.28 -6.75
N TRP A 74 1.59 12.23 -8.04
CA TRP A 74 0.58 11.32 -8.55
C TRP A 74 0.95 9.83 -8.34
N LEU A 75 2.25 9.48 -8.28
CA LEU A 75 2.68 8.11 -7.99
C LEU A 75 2.29 7.68 -6.57
N ALA A 76 2.46 8.57 -5.58
CA ALA A 76 2.03 8.32 -4.21
C ALA A 76 0.51 8.20 -4.12
N THR A 77 -0.22 9.09 -4.80
CA THR A 77 -1.70 9.05 -4.84
C THR A 77 -2.23 7.74 -5.44
N ILE A 78 -1.71 7.31 -6.59
CA ILE A 78 -2.12 6.04 -7.21
C ILE A 78 -1.81 4.86 -6.28
N SER A 79 -0.66 4.87 -5.61
CA SER A 79 -0.29 3.81 -4.66
C SER A 79 -1.29 3.71 -3.51
N ILE A 80 -1.69 4.84 -2.93
CA ILE A 80 -2.68 4.89 -1.85
C ILE A 80 -4.03 4.37 -2.34
N ILE A 81 -4.47 4.76 -3.54
CA ILE A 81 -5.72 4.26 -4.13
C ILE A 81 -5.67 2.74 -4.29
N ILE A 82 -4.56 2.18 -4.77
CA ILE A 82 -4.38 0.74 -4.91
C ILE A 82 -4.49 0.04 -3.54
N ILE A 83 -3.81 0.56 -2.51
CA ILE A 83 -3.84 0.03 -1.15
C ILE A 83 -5.28 0.05 -0.59
N CYS A 84 -6.01 1.15 -0.79
CA CYS A 84 -7.41 1.28 -0.38
C CYS A 84 -8.30 0.24 -1.06
N ILE A 85 -8.17 0.07 -2.38
CA ILE A 85 -8.97 -0.90 -3.14
C ILE A 85 -8.66 -2.33 -2.67
N ALA A 86 -7.38 -2.68 -2.55
CA ALA A 86 -6.96 -3.99 -2.08
C ALA A 86 -7.50 -4.29 -0.67
N PHE A 87 -7.38 -3.33 0.25
CA PHE A 87 -7.91 -3.46 1.60
C PHE A 87 -9.44 -3.64 1.62
N CYS A 88 -10.18 -2.79 0.90
CA CYS A 88 -11.64 -2.88 0.82
C CYS A 88 -12.11 -4.23 0.28
N LEU A 89 -11.48 -4.73 -0.80
CA LEU A 89 -11.84 -6.02 -1.39
C LEU A 89 -11.57 -7.18 -0.43
N SER A 90 -10.42 -7.16 0.25
CA SER A 90 -10.08 -8.19 1.24
C SER A 90 -10.98 -8.17 2.47
N PHE A 91 -11.37 -6.98 2.92
CA PHE A 91 -12.31 -6.82 4.02
C PHE A 91 -13.72 -7.32 3.65
N ILE A 92 -14.21 -6.99 2.45
CA ILE A 92 -15.48 -7.51 1.93
C ILE A 92 -15.44 -9.03 1.84
N MET A 93 -14.36 -9.60 1.29
CA MET A 93 -14.21 -11.06 1.20
C MET A 93 -14.16 -11.73 2.57
N LEU A 94 -13.48 -11.12 3.55
CA LEU A 94 -13.50 -11.60 4.93
C LEU A 94 -14.92 -11.62 5.50
N ILE A 95 -15.70 -10.54 5.32
CA ILE A 95 -17.10 -10.47 5.74
C ILE A 95 -17.92 -11.58 5.07
N VAL A 96 -17.79 -11.75 3.75
CA VAL A 96 -18.52 -12.80 3.03
C VAL A 96 -18.18 -14.19 3.58
N LEU A 97 -16.91 -14.47 3.86
CA LEU A 97 -16.44 -15.72 4.45
C LEU A 97 -16.87 -15.95 5.91
N LEU A 98 -17.23 -14.90 6.65
CA LEU A 98 -17.80 -15.01 7.99
C LEU A 98 -19.26 -15.47 7.96
N PHE A 99 -20.01 -15.10 6.91
CA PHE A 99 -21.45 -15.35 6.82
C PHE A 99 -21.84 -16.48 5.85
N ILE A 100 -20.97 -16.84 4.90
CA ILE A 100 -21.26 -17.79 3.82
C ILE A 100 -20.15 -18.83 3.73
N ASP A 101 -20.53 -20.11 3.84
CA ASP A 101 -19.67 -21.24 3.46
C ASP A 101 -19.49 -21.22 1.94
N ILE A 102 -18.28 -20.89 1.47
CA ILE A 102 -17.97 -20.78 0.05
C ILE A 102 -17.50 -22.14 -0.49
N ASP A 103 -18.34 -22.83 -1.25
CA ASP A 103 -18.00 -24.10 -1.91
C ASP A 103 -17.77 -23.93 -3.43
N GLY A 104 -16.87 -24.76 -3.99
CA GLY A 104 -16.70 -24.93 -5.43
C GLY A 104 -15.99 -23.76 -6.14
N PRO A 105 -16.58 -23.17 -7.22
CA PRO A 105 -15.89 -22.21 -8.11
C PRO A 105 -15.49 -20.90 -7.40
N CYS A 106 -16.21 -20.52 -6.35
CA CYS A 106 -15.92 -19.31 -5.59
C CYS A 106 -14.60 -19.41 -4.80
N LYS A 107 -14.10 -20.62 -4.51
CA LYS A 107 -12.77 -20.83 -3.92
C LYS A 107 -11.65 -20.44 -4.90
N THR A 108 -11.80 -20.78 -6.17
CA THR A 108 -10.85 -20.41 -7.22
C THR A 108 -10.85 -18.89 -7.43
N ILE A 109 -12.03 -18.26 -7.38
CA ILE A 109 -12.16 -16.80 -7.47
C ILE A 109 -11.48 -16.12 -6.28
N ASP A 110 -11.67 -16.64 -5.06
CA ASP A 110 -11.00 -16.13 -3.85
C ASP A 110 -9.47 -16.25 -3.93
N ALA A 111 -8.96 -17.40 -4.40
CA ALA A 111 -7.53 -17.60 -4.64
C ALA A 111 -6.96 -16.61 -5.66
N ILE A 112 -7.62 -16.46 -6.82
CA ILE A 112 -7.22 -15.52 -7.86
C ILE A 112 -7.27 -14.08 -7.34
N GLY A 113 -8.31 -13.72 -6.59
CA GLY A 113 -8.45 -12.42 -5.95
C GLY A 113 -7.27 -12.08 -5.04
N HIS A 114 -6.85 -13.04 -4.21
CA HIS A 114 -5.67 -12.87 -3.36
C HIS A 114 -4.38 -12.71 -4.17
N ILE A 115 -4.18 -13.47 -5.25
CA ILE A 115 -2.99 -13.32 -6.12
C ILE A 115 -2.98 -11.94 -6.78
N ILE A 116 -4.10 -11.50 -7.35
CA ILE A 116 -4.21 -10.19 -8.01
C ILE A 116 -3.99 -9.06 -7.01
N ALA A 117 -4.60 -9.13 -5.82
CA ALA A 117 -4.39 -8.17 -4.75
C ALA A 117 -2.90 -8.11 -4.34
N GLY A 118 -2.23 -9.26 -4.24
CA GLY A 118 -0.80 -9.31 -3.93
C GLY A 118 0.07 -8.64 -4.97
N ILE A 119 -0.20 -8.86 -6.27
CA ILE A 119 0.51 -8.18 -7.37
C ILE A 119 0.29 -6.67 -7.30
N LEU A 120 -0.95 -6.23 -7.07
CA LEU A 120 -1.29 -4.81 -6.94
C LEU A 120 -0.57 -4.15 -5.75
N MET A 121 -0.50 -4.83 -4.60
CA MET A 121 0.24 -4.34 -3.42
C MET A 121 1.75 -4.22 -3.69
N ILE A 122 2.34 -5.16 -4.44
CA ILE A 122 3.75 -5.06 -4.87
C ILE A 122 3.95 -3.88 -5.81
N LEU A 123 3.03 -3.64 -6.76
CA LEU A 123 3.10 -2.48 -7.65
C LEU A 123 3.00 -1.16 -6.87
N ALA A 124 2.11 -1.07 -5.89
CA ALA A 124 2.01 0.08 -4.99
C ALA A 124 3.32 0.30 -4.22
N ALA A 125 3.93 -0.77 -3.71
CA ALA A 125 5.23 -0.69 -3.04
C ALA A 125 6.33 -0.12 -3.96
N ILE A 126 6.39 -0.58 -5.22
CA ILE A 126 7.35 -0.10 -6.22
C ILE A 126 7.16 1.40 -6.47
N PHE A 127 5.92 1.85 -6.69
CA PHE A 127 5.62 3.26 -6.92
C PHE A 127 5.98 4.14 -5.71
N LEU A 128 5.71 3.67 -4.49
CA LEU A 128 6.13 4.35 -3.26
C LEU A 128 7.65 4.45 -3.14
N PHE A 129 8.39 3.39 -3.49
CA PHE A 129 9.86 3.42 -3.49
C PHE A 129 10.42 4.37 -4.55
N VAL A 130 9.89 4.35 -5.77
CA VAL A 130 10.29 5.27 -6.84
C VAL A 130 10.08 6.71 -6.36
N TYR A 131 8.88 7.03 -5.88
CA TYR A 131 8.56 8.34 -5.33
C TYR A 131 9.52 8.76 -4.20
N ALA A 132 9.76 7.87 -3.23
CA ALA A 132 10.68 8.15 -2.12
C ALA A 132 12.12 8.41 -2.60
N THR A 133 12.60 7.66 -3.60
CA THR A 133 13.95 7.86 -4.16
C THR A 133 14.09 9.16 -4.94
N GLU A 134 13.09 9.54 -5.74
CA GLU A 134 13.07 10.82 -6.46
C GLU A 134 13.03 11.99 -5.48
N HIS A 135 12.18 11.89 -4.46
CA HIS A 135 12.06 12.88 -3.41
C HIS A 135 13.39 13.06 -2.65
N TYR A 136 14.06 11.97 -2.29
CA TYR A 136 15.36 12.02 -1.63
C TYR A 136 16.44 12.69 -2.51
N LYS A 137 16.49 12.37 -3.81
CA LYS A 137 17.45 12.98 -4.75
C LYS A 137 17.21 14.48 -4.90
N TYR A 138 15.95 14.88 -5.08
CA TYR A 138 15.56 16.28 -5.21
C TYR A 138 15.93 17.09 -3.97
N ARG A 139 15.56 16.62 -2.78
CA ARG A 139 15.94 17.25 -1.49
C ARG A 139 17.45 17.42 -1.35
N LYS A 140 18.23 16.37 -1.63
CA LYS A 140 19.69 16.40 -1.55
C LYS A 140 20.33 17.40 -2.53
N ALA A 141 19.72 17.62 -3.68
CA ALA A 141 20.17 18.63 -4.64
C ALA A 141 19.93 20.06 -4.13
N LEU A 142 18.76 20.30 -3.51
CA LEU A 142 18.39 21.58 -2.93
C LEU A 142 19.33 21.97 -1.76
N ASP A 143 19.64 21.02 -0.87
CA ASP A 143 20.48 21.25 0.32
C ASP A 143 21.94 21.61 -0.02
N ARG A 144 22.46 21.13 -1.16
CA ARG A 144 23.80 21.54 -1.62
C ARG A 144 23.87 23.04 -1.95
N GLY A 145 22.73 23.67 -2.24
CA GLY A 145 22.63 25.09 -2.56
C GLY A 145 22.55 26.01 -1.34
N ASN A 146 22.13 25.52 -0.16
CA ASN A 146 21.81 26.39 0.97
C ASN A 146 22.38 25.83 2.30
N LYS A 147 23.47 26.43 2.80
CA LYS A 147 24.25 25.96 3.98
C LYS A 147 23.65 26.32 5.36
N ARG A 148 22.38 26.71 5.48
CA ARG A 148 21.79 27.07 6.78
C ARG A 148 20.57 26.22 7.11
N THR A 149 20.68 25.52 8.25
CA THR A 149 19.62 24.91 9.07
C THR A 149 18.85 23.77 8.40
N GLU A 150 19.22 22.50 8.60
CA GLU A 150 19.19 21.67 9.81
C GLU A 150 17.77 21.16 10.14
N GLN A 151 17.68 19.81 10.18
CA GLN A 151 16.50 18.96 10.35
C GLN A 151 15.38 19.15 9.32
N ARG A 152 15.22 18.20 8.39
CA ARG A 152 13.87 17.83 7.90
C ARG A 152 13.85 16.49 7.18
N GLU A 153 12.70 15.86 7.34
CA GLU A 153 12.48 14.42 7.43
C GLU A 153 12.79 13.68 6.13
N PHE A 154 13.58 12.61 6.24
CA PHE A 154 13.65 11.58 5.21
C PHE A 154 12.20 11.12 4.91
N PRO A 155 11.84 10.74 3.66
CA PRO A 155 10.50 10.21 3.33
C PRO A 155 10.28 8.81 3.93
N THR A 156 10.63 8.64 5.21
CA THR A 156 10.60 7.42 6.00
C THR A 156 9.20 6.85 6.02
N GLY A 157 8.16 7.69 6.08
CA GLY A 157 6.76 7.26 6.00
C GLY A 157 6.46 6.47 4.72
N PHE A 158 6.86 6.99 3.54
CA PHE A 158 6.65 6.30 2.27
C PHE A 158 7.49 5.03 2.12
N ILE A 159 8.73 5.03 2.65
CA ILE A 159 9.59 3.85 2.65
C ILE A 159 9.01 2.75 3.55
N ILE A 160 8.62 3.09 4.78
CA ILE A 160 8.01 2.16 5.73
C ILE A 160 6.73 1.58 5.14
N THR A 161 5.88 2.44 4.58
CA THR A 161 4.65 2.02 3.88
C THR A 161 4.96 1.07 2.73
N GLY A 162 5.93 1.40 1.87
CA GLY A 162 6.36 0.54 0.77
C GLY A 162 6.84 -0.84 1.24
N ILE A 163 7.58 -0.91 2.35
CA ILE A 163 8.01 -2.18 2.95
C ILE A 163 6.78 -2.99 3.40
N PHE A 164 5.84 -2.37 4.11
CA PHE A 164 4.62 -3.06 4.52
C PHE A 164 3.81 -3.55 3.32
N CYS A 165 3.64 -2.74 2.28
CA CYS A 165 2.94 -3.16 1.06
C CYS A 165 3.64 -4.31 0.34
N LEU A 166 4.97 -4.34 0.34
CA LEU A 166 5.74 -5.43 -0.24
C LEU A 166 5.51 -6.73 0.53
N VAL A 167 5.62 -6.67 1.87
CA VAL A 167 5.42 -7.83 2.75
C VAL A 167 3.98 -8.34 2.64
N ASP A 168 3.00 -7.44 2.69
CA ASP A 168 1.59 -7.77 2.56
C ASP A 168 1.30 -8.39 1.19
N GLY A 169 1.83 -7.81 0.12
CA GLY A 169 1.69 -8.34 -1.24
C GLY A 169 2.23 -9.77 -1.39
N ILE A 170 3.37 -10.09 -0.77
CA ILE A 170 3.91 -11.45 -0.73
C ILE A 170 2.95 -12.38 0.02
N ILE A 171 2.42 -11.96 1.17
CA ILE A 171 1.51 -12.77 1.98
C ILE A 171 0.20 -13.02 1.24
N TYR A 172 -0.32 -12.04 0.49
CA TYR A 172 -1.46 -12.20 -0.41
C TYR A 172 -1.21 -13.28 -1.48
N ILE A 173 -0.06 -13.26 -2.14
CA ILE A 173 0.29 -14.27 -3.15
C ILE A 173 0.38 -15.65 -2.49
N VAL A 174 1.04 -15.76 -1.33
CA VAL A 174 1.14 -17.02 -0.58
C VAL A 174 -0.26 -17.50 -0.19
N ALA A 175 -1.14 -16.63 0.32
CA ALA A 175 -2.53 -16.95 0.64
C ALA A 175 -3.26 -17.54 -0.55
N GLY A 176 -3.20 -16.86 -1.70
CA GLY A 176 -3.84 -17.32 -2.93
C GLY A 176 -3.34 -18.70 -3.39
N VAL A 177 -2.02 -18.93 -3.35
CA VAL A 177 -1.43 -20.23 -3.70
C VAL A 177 -1.87 -21.35 -2.75
N PHE A 178 -1.94 -21.07 -1.45
CA PHE A 178 -2.41 -22.06 -0.46
C PHE A 178 -3.90 -22.37 -0.62
N ILE A 179 -4.75 -21.36 -0.89
CA ILE A 179 -6.18 -21.56 -1.17
C ILE A 179 -6.37 -22.39 -2.45
N PHE A 180 -5.51 -22.21 -3.46
CA PHE A 180 -5.56 -22.98 -4.70
C PHE A 180 -5.15 -24.46 -4.52
N LYS A 181 -4.25 -24.75 -3.58
CA LYS A 181 -3.74 -26.11 -3.33
C LYS A 181 -4.56 -26.92 -2.33
N GLY A 182 -5.13 -26.27 -1.31
CA GLY A 182 -6.03 -26.89 -0.34
C GLY A 182 -7.42 -27.07 -0.91
#